data_AF-A0A9D4EK41-F1
#
_entry.id   AF-A0A9D4EK41-F1
#
_cell.length_a   1.000
_cell.length_b   1.000
_cell.length_c   1.000
_cell.angle_alpha   90.00
_cell.angle_beta   90.00
_cell.angle_gamma   90.00
#
_symmetry.space_group_name_H-M   'P 1'
#
loop_
_entity.id
_entity.type
_entity.pdbx_description
1 polymer ?
#
loop_
_entity_poly.entity_id
_entity_poly.type
_entity_poly.pdbx_seq_one_letter_code
_entity_poly.pdbx_strand_id
1 'polypeptide(L)'
;MIQTEAINSDEERVLGYLRRFIRDINSDLLRLFCRFVSGSDNLSFAAINVHFVPHLRGLARRIVAHTCSQTLDLPTSYMTYNEFAAETRAILQAGHWEMDFV
;
A
#
# COMPACT_ATOMS: atom_id res chain seq x y z
N MET A 1 6.72 5.20 -10.48
CA MET A 1 5.29 5.57 -10.65
C MET A 1 4.40 4.52 -10.01
N ILE A 2 3.08 4.74 -9.87
CA ILE A 2 2.13 3.66 -9.52
C ILE A 2 1.49 3.21 -10.83
N GLN A 3 1.54 1.91 -11.13
CA GLN A 3 0.94 1.31 -12.32
C GLN A 3 -0.22 0.40 -11.92
N THR A 4 -1.42 0.74 -12.37
CA THR A 4 -2.64 -0.08 -12.34
C THR A 4 -3.72 0.63 -13.16
N GLU A 5 -4.67 -0.15 -13.70
CA GLU A 5 -5.91 0.37 -14.28
C GLU A 5 -7.05 -0.04 -13.35
N ALA A 6 -7.59 0.93 -12.60
CA ALA A 6 -8.75 0.69 -11.74
C ALA A 6 -10.01 0.56 -12.62
N ILE A 7 -10.74 -0.55 -12.48
CA ILE A 7 -11.88 -0.90 -13.35
C ILE A 7 -13.25 -0.64 -12.69
N ASN A 8 -13.27 -0.19 -11.44
CA ASN A 8 -14.50 0.22 -10.75
C ASN A 8 -14.27 1.33 -9.71
N SER A 9 -15.38 1.91 -9.22
CA SER A 9 -15.38 3.06 -8.33
C SER A 9 -14.74 2.81 -6.96
N ASP A 10 -14.73 1.58 -6.45
CA ASP A 10 -14.07 1.27 -5.18
C ASP A 10 -12.56 1.19 -5.33
N GLU A 11 -12.08 0.59 -6.42
CA GLU A 11 -10.67 0.57 -6.79
C GLU A 11 -10.11 1.97 -7.03
N GLU A 12 -10.80 2.81 -7.81
CA GLU A 12 -10.41 4.20 -8.04
C GLU A 12 -10.35 4.98 -6.71
N ARG A 13 -11.32 4.76 -5.82
CA ARG A 13 -11.43 5.41 -4.52
C ARG A 13 -10.27 5.03 -3.59
N VAL A 14 -9.93 3.75 -3.45
CA VAL A 14 -8.78 3.33 -2.60
C VAL A 14 -7.43 3.64 -3.25
N LEU A 15 -7.31 3.59 -4.58
CA LEU A 15 -6.14 4.08 -5.32
C LEU A 15 -5.95 5.59 -5.12
N GLY A 16 -7.05 6.35 -5.08
CA GLY A 16 -7.06 7.77 -4.69
C GLY A 16 -6.56 7.98 -3.27
N TYR A 17 -6.94 7.14 -2.32
CA TYR A 17 -6.43 7.18 -0.94
C TYR A 17 -4.92 6.87 -0.87
N LEU A 18 -4.43 5.86 -1.60
CA LEU A 18 -3.00 5.54 -1.68
C LEU A 18 -2.18 6.68 -2.30
N ARG A 19 -2.63 7.21 -3.46
CA ARG A 19 -2.00 8.35 -4.14
C ARG A 19 -1.97 9.60 -3.25
N ARG A 20 -3.06 9.87 -2.53
CA ARG A 20 -3.12 10.95 -1.54
C ARG A 20 -2.16 10.71 -0.39
N PHE A 21 -2.14 9.52 0.18
CA PHE A 21 -1.29 9.18 1.33
C PHE A 21 0.19 9.41 1.02
N ILE A 22 0.70 8.86 -0.09
CA ILE A 22 2.12 8.98 -0.48
C ILE A 22 2.54 10.45 -0.68
N ARG A 23 1.61 11.34 -1.05
CA ARG A 23 1.83 12.78 -1.16
C ARG A 23 1.69 13.54 0.17
N ASP A 24 0.82 13.07 1.06
CA ASP A 24 0.48 13.72 2.33
C ASP A 24 1.40 13.26 3.52
N ILE A 25 2.39 12.37 3.30
CA ILE A 25 3.34 11.88 4.34
C ILE A 25 4.69 12.61 4.36
N ASN A 26 5.40 12.52 5.50
CA ASN A 26 6.74 13.09 5.68
C ASN A 26 7.86 12.17 5.19
N SER A 27 9.12 12.66 5.23
CA SER A 27 10.34 11.94 4.82
C SER A 27 10.50 10.56 5.45
N ASP A 28 10.16 10.44 6.72
CA ASP A 28 10.52 9.27 7.53
C ASP A 28 9.51 8.14 7.31
N LEU A 29 8.23 8.50 7.23
CA LEU A 29 7.16 7.60 6.83
C LEU A 29 7.25 7.24 5.33
N LEU A 30 7.80 8.12 4.49
CA LEU A 30 8.12 7.81 3.10
C LEU A 30 9.28 6.80 2.98
N ARG A 31 10.34 6.90 3.80
CA ARG A 31 11.39 5.87 3.88
C ARG A 31 10.80 4.51 4.29
N LEU A 32 9.95 4.50 5.32
CA LEU A 32 9.24 3.29 5.74
C LEU A 32 8.38 2.73 4.61
N PHE A 33 7.68 3.57 3.84
CA PHE A 33 6.91 3.13 2.67
C PHE A 33 7.80 2.55 1.57
N CYS A 34 8.91 3.20 1.21
CA CYS A 34 9.90 2.68 0.25
C CYS A 34 10.42 1.30 0.68
N ARG A 35 10.74 1.13 1.96
CA ARG A 35 11.24 -0.12 2.52
C ARG A 35 10.17 -1.20 2.62
N PHE A 36 8.92 -0.83 2.87
CA PHE A 36 7.79 -1.75 2.84
C PHE A 36 7.58 -2.34 1.43
N VAL A 37 7.60 -1.51 0.38
CA VAL A 37 7.35 -2.00 -0.99
C VAL A 37 8.57 -2.59 -1.70
N SER A 38 9.81 -2.33 -1.24
CA SER A 38 11.04 -2.77 -1.90
C SER A 38 11.99 -3.63 -1.06
N GLY A 39 11.76 -3.75 0.24
CA GLY A 39 12.73 -4.28 1.20
C GLY A 39 13.89 -3.31 1.55
N SER A 40 13.99 -2.15 0.90
CA SER A 40 15.09 -1.18 1.08
C SER A 40 14.63 0.28 1.14
N ASP A 41 15.45 1.17 1.72
CA ASP A 41 15.09 2.59 1.84
C ASP A 41 15.06 3.34 0.48
N ASN A 42 15.54 2.72 -0.61
CA ASN A 42 15.61 3.29 -1.95
C ASN A 42 14.71 2.53 -2.95
N LEU A 43 13.79 3.25 -3.61
CA LEU A 43 13.06 2.72 -4.77
C LEU A 43 13.99 2.63 -5.98
N SER A 44 14.50 1.41 -6.26
CA SER A 44 15.35 1.12 -7.42
C SER A 44 14.58 0.80 -8.71
N PHE A 45 13.26 0.57 -8.61
CA PHE A 45 12.40 0.15 -9.70
C PHE A 45 11.46 1.25 -10.22
N ALA A 46 11.13 1.16 -11.51
CA ALA A 46 10.40 2.21 -12.23
C ALA A 46 8.94 2.38 -11.76
N ALA A 47 8.31 1.32 -11.25
CA ALA A 47 6.93 1.36 -10.78
C ALA A 47 6.64 0.41 -9.61
N ILE A 48 5.55 0.71 -8.90
CA ILE A 48 4.86 -0.21 -7.99
C ILE A 48 3.57 -0.61 -8.69
N ASN A 49 3.35 -1.91 -8.87
CA ASN A 49 2.09 -2.45 -9.37
C ASN A 49 1.06 -2.44 -8.23
N VAL A 50 -0.19 -2.07 -8.50
CA VAL A 50 -1.28 -2.16 -7.51
C VAL A 50 -2.28 -3.22 -7.93
N HIS A 51 -2.43 -4.24 -7.09
CA HIS A 51 -3.36 -5.35 -7.25
C HIS A 51 -4.49 -5.18 -6.23
N PHE A 52 -5.74 -5.18 -6.70
CA PHE A 52 -6.89 -4.90 -5.85
C PHE A 52 -7.43 -6.19 -5.22
N VAL A 53 -7.43 -6.28 -3.89
CA VAL A 53 -7.79 -7.50 -3.15
C VAL A 53 -9.14 -7.35 -2.43
N PRO A 54 -10.28 -7.65 -3.10
CA PRO A 54 -11.61 -7.43 -2.52
C PRO A 54 -11.95 -8.38 -1.37
N HIS A 55 -11.14 -9.41 -1.10
CA HIS A 55 -11.36 -10.41 -0.06
C HIS A 55 -10.73 -10.04 1.29
N LEU A 56 -9.71 -9.17 1.34
CA LEU A 56 -9.14 -8.68 2.60
C LEU A 56 -10.12 -7.69 3.25
N ARG A 57 -10.79 -8.13 4.34
CA ARG A 57 -11.86 -7.40 5.03
C ARG A 57 -11.82 -7.66 6.54
N GLY A 58 -12.44 -6.77 7.32
CA GLY A 58 -12.54 -6.90 8.77
C GLY A 58 -11.15 -6.96 9.41
N LEU A 59 -10.96 -7.89 10.36
CA LEU A 59 -9.69 -8.08 11.07
C LEU A 59 -8.54 -8.60 10.17
N ALA A 60 -8.85 -9.10 8.97
CA ALA A 60 -7.86 -9.51 7.98
C ALA A 60 -7.53 -8.42 6.94
N ARG A 61 -8.11 -7.21 7.08
CA ARG A 61 -7.76 -6.08 6.21
C ARG A 61 -6.38 -5.54 6.59
N ARG A 62 -5.54 -5.38 5.57
CA ARG A 62 -4.21 -4.77 5.60
C ARG A 62 -3.77 -4.54 4.15
N ILE A 63 -2.86 -3.61 3.91
CA ILE A 63 -2.06 -3.64 2.68
C ILE A 63 -0.95 -4.71 2.83
N VAL A 64 -0.60 -5.40 1.74
CA VAL A 64 0.51 -6.38 1.71
C VAL A 64 1.46 -6.02 0.58
N ALA A 65 2.76 -6.07 0.84
CA ALA A 65 3.79 -5.73 -0.14
C ALA A 65 4.60 -6.96 -0.55
N HIS A 66 4.51 -7.30 -1.84
CA HIS A 66 5.24 -8.38 -2.48
C HIS A 66 6.50 -7.79 -3.11
N THR A 67 7.57 -7.66 -2.31
CA THR A 67 8.80 -6.96 -2.69
C THR A 67 9.46 -7.54 -3.94
N CYS A 68 9.50 -8.88 -4.06
CA CYS A 68 10.04 -9.60 -5.22
C CYS A 68 9.29 -9.34 -6.53
N SER A 69 7.97 -9.13 -6.48
CA SER A 69 7.12 -8.86 -7.66
C SER A 69 6.73 -7.39 -7.81
N GLN A 70 7.30 -6.50 -6.98
CA GLN A 70 7.06 -5.04 -6.97
C GLN A 70 5.57 -4.68 -6.88
N THR A 71 4.78 -5.53 -6.21
CA THR A 71 3.32 -5.47 -6.19
C THR A 71 2.79 -5.15 -4.79
N LEU A 72 1.84 -4.23 -4.72
CA LEU A 72 1.14 -3.82 -3.51
C LEU A 72 -0.32 -4.28 -3.59
N ASP A 73 -0.69 -5.20 -2.71
CA ASP A 73 -2.08 -5.61 -2.52
C ASP A 73 -2.83 -4.51 -1.76
N LEU A 74 -3.88 -3.98 -2.40
CA LEU A 74 -4.69 -2.88 -1.92
C LEU A 74 -6.14 -3.33 -1.72
N PRO A 75 -6.61 -3.52 -0.47
CA PRO A 75 -8.00 -3.81 -0.19
C PRO A 75 -8.95 -2.73 -0.71
N THR A 76 -9.98 -3.11 -1.45
CA THR A 76 -11.07 -2.19 -1.87
C THR A 76 -12.05 -1.87 -0.72
N SER A 77 -11.88 -2.53 0.42
CA SER A 77 -12.78 -2.53 1.57
C SER A 77 -12.54 -1.39 2.59
N TYR A 78 -11.63 -0.45 2.31
CA TYR A 78 -11.56 0.81 3.07
C TYR A 78 -12.74 1.69 2.70
N MET A 79 -13.39 2.36 3.66
CA MET A 79 -14.52 3.26 3.39
C MET A 79 -14.13 4.74 3.43
N THR A 80 -13.07 5.11 4.16
CA THR A 80 -12.59 6.51 4.20
C THR A 80 -11.08 6.65 4.08
N TYR A 81 -10.62 7.85 3.69
CA TYR A 81 -9.18 8.17 3.68
C TYR A 81 -8.55 8.11 5.08
N ASN A 82 -9.26 8.60 6.11
CA ASN A 82 -8.71 8.64 7.47
C ASN A 82 -8.44 7.23 8.01
N GLU A 83 -9.36 6.32 7.72
CA GLU A 83 -9.29 4.90 8.03
C GLU A 83 -8.08 4.24 7.34
N PHE A 84 -8.00 4.36 6.01
CA PHE A 84 -6.86 3.90 5.21
C PHE A 84 -5.51 4.45 5.72
N ALA A 85 -5.47 5.76 6.00
CA ALA A 85 -4.25 6.46 6.39
C ALA A 85 -3.86 6.24 7.87
N ALA A 86 -4.77 5.73 8.71
CA ALA A 86 -4.45 5.27 10.05
C ALA A 86 -3.89 3.84 10.02
N GLU A 87 -4.58 2.93 9.32
CA GLU A 87 -4.18 1.52 9.17
C GLU A 87 -2.82 1.40 8.47
N THR A 88 -2.61 2.15 7.37
CA THR A 88 -1.33 2.20 6.66
C THR A 88 -0.19 2.75 7.54
N ARG A 89 -0.45 3.76 8.39
CA ARG A 89 0.56 4.27 9.33
C ARG A 89 0.93 3.23 10.37
N ALA A 90 -0.06 2.57 10.98
CA ALA A 90 0.17 1.51 11.95
C ALA A 90 1.01 0.36 11.36
N ILE A 91 0.71 -0.07 10.13
CA ILE A 91 1.49 -1.09 9.41
C ILE A 91 2.93 -0.60 9.21
N LEU A 92 3.14 0.58 8.60
CA LEU A 92 4.49 1.10 8.34
C LEU A 92 5.32 1.34 9.62
N GLN A 93 4.67 1.71 10.72
CA GLN A 93 5.34 2.00 12.00
C GLN A 93 5.53 0.75 12.89
N ALA A 94 4.93 -0.40 12.56
CA ALA A 94 5.05 -1.64 13.34
C ALA A 94 6.48 -2.21 13.37
N GLY A 95 7.34 -1.84 12.43
CA GLY A 95 8.76 -2.26 12.37
C GLY A 95 9.01 -3.72 11.98
N HIS A 96 8.00 -4.59 12.09
CA HIS A 96 7.98 -5.95 11.57
C HIS A 96 6.82 -6.08 10.57
N TRP A 97 7.12 -6.52 9.36
CA TRP A 97 6.15 -6.71 8.28
C TRP A 97 6.14 -8.17 7.85
N GLU A 98 4.95 -8.76 7.71
CA GLU A 98 4.78 -10.01 6.99
C GLU A 98 5.03 -9.73 5.50
N MET A 99 6.27 -9.99 5.06
CA MET A 99 6.63 -10.09 3.66
C MET A 99 6.51 -11.56 3.27
N ASP A 100 5.48 -11.90 2.49
CA ASP A 100 5.31 -13.26 1.98
C ASP A 100 6.43 -13.58 0.98
N PHE A 101 7.21 -14.62 1.27
CA PHE A 101 8.20 -15.17 0.36
C PHE A 101 7.51 -16.19 -0.56
N VAL A 102 7.46 -15.89 -1.86
CA VAL A 102 6.96 -16.75 -2.94
C VAL A 102 8.13 -17.49 -3.59
#